data_AF-A0A7S1CCV7-F1
#
_entry.id   AF-A0A7S1CCV7-F1
#
_cell.length_a   1.000
_cell.length_b   1.000
_cell.length_c   1.000
_cell.angle_alpha   90.00
_cell.angle_beta   90.00
_cell.angle_gamma   90.00
#
_symmetry.space_group_name_H-M   'P 1'
#
loop_
_entity.id
_entity.type
_entity.pdbx_description
1 polymer ?
#
loop_
_entity_poly.entity_id
_entity_poly.type
_entity_poly.pdbx_seq_one_letter_code
_entity_poly.pdbx_strand_id
1 'polypeptide(L)'
;IPVMHAVCRVMNAPAKDMRDPRDPYKRVPDWFSSGKQFMDRSEAVPSMIYLDRASVSEDVYREVGEEAAPMMERLLETADDLDQFPFFKAIIQWVRALVLQYSTDKEVLPMREEALRLRTSHTKETNDFAPRRVLLERFVRETAELAKDFLQVRKKRIVYSHRLDRLQREFLVARLLSRRSITGHTPVSWAAANGVE
;
A
#
# COMPACT_ATOMS: atom_id res chain seq x y z
N ILE A 1 13.48 -35.79 -28.92
CA ILE A 1 13.17 -36.48 -27.63
C ILE A 1 13.02 -35.51 -26.45
N PRO A 2 13.93 -34.55 -26.17
CA PRO A 2 13.84 -33.71 -24.96
C PRO A 2 12.55 -32.85 -24.91
N VAL A 3 12.05 -32.41 -26.07
CA VAL A 3 10.79 -31.64 -26.16
C VAL A 3 9.59 -32.43 -25.66
N MET A 4 9.43 -33.69 -26.10
CA MET A 4 8.31 -34.53 -25.69
C MET A 4 8.46 -35.01 -24.23
N HIS A 5 9.69 -35.23 -23.76
CA HIS A 5 9.96 -35.48 -22.35
C HIS A 5 9.49 -34.31 -21.48
N ALA A 6 9.85 -33.08 -21.85
CA ALA A 6 9.44 -31.88 -21.12
C ALA A 6 7.92 -31.73 -21.06
N VAL A 7 7.21 -31.89 -22.19
CA VAL A 7 5.74 -31.85 -22.22
C VAL A 7 5.15 -32.93 -21.32
N CYS A 8 5.63 -34.16 -21.40
CA CYS A 8 5.14 -35.25 -20.55
C CYS A 8 5.34 -34.96 -19.06
N ARG A 9 6.50 -34.43 -18.65
CA ARG A 9 6.77 -34.10 -17.25
C ARG A 9 5.91 -32.95 -16.75
N VAL A 10 5.78 -31.87 -17.52
CA VAL A 10 4.95 -30.71 -17.15
C VAL A 10 3.47 -31.09 -17.06
N MET A 11 2.98 -31.92 -17.98
CA MET A 11 1.58 -32.36 -18.03
C MET A 11 1.31 -33.59 -17.14
N ASN A 12 2.29 -34.04 -16.36
CA ASN A 12 2.23 -35.25 -15.54
C ASN A 12 1.75 -36.50 -16.31
N ALA A 13 2.17 -36.62 -17.57
CA ALA A 13 1.90 -37.77 -18.41
C ALA A 13 3.04 -38.81 -18.26
N PRO A 14 2.75 -40.04 -17.84
CA PRO A 14 3.78 -41.05 -17.65
C PRO A 14 4.37 -41.49 -19.00
N ALA A 15 5.67 -41.83 -19.00
CA ALA A 15 6.28 -42.51 -20.14
C ALA A 15 5.66 -43.89 -20.35
N LYS A 16 5.48 -44.27 -21.60
CA LYS A 16 5.27 -45.65 -22.00
C LYS A 16 6.59 -46.42 -21.91
N ASP A 17 6.54 -47.65 -21.44
CA ASP A 17 7.68 -48.55 -21.54
C ASP A 17 7.81 -49.06 -22.97
N MET A 18 8.99 -48.89 -23.57
CA MET A 18 9.37 -49.52 -24.82
C MET A 18 10.58 -50.43 -24.59
N ARG A 19 10.70 -51.50 -25.37
CA ARG A 19 11.93 -52.32 -25.37
C ARG A 19 13.06 -51.52 -26.02
N ASP A 20 14.23 -51.54 -25.42
CA ASP A 20 15.41 -50.88 -25.98
C ASP A 20 15.73 -51.52 -27.35
N PRO A 21 15.82 -50.74 -28.43
CA PRO A 21 16.21 -51.26 -29.75
C PRO A 21 17.57 -51.96 -29.76
N ARG A 22 18.43 -51.65 -28.78
CA ARG A 22 19.78 -52.21 -28.62
C ARG A 22 19.84 -53.39 -27.65
N ASP A 23 18.84 -53.55 -26.77
CA ASP A 23 18.74 -54.65 -25.82
C ASP A 23 17.27 -55.03 -25.58
N PRO A 24 16.78 -56.14 -26.16
CA PRO A 24 15.38 -56.58 -26.02
C PRO A 24 14.93 -56.86 -24.58
N TYR A 25 15.86 -57.06 -23.65
CA TYR A 25 15.57 -57.33 -22.23
C TYR A 25 15.46 -56.06 -21.39
N LYS A 26 15.97 -54.93 -21.89
CA LYS A 26 15.93 -53.65 -21.21
C LYS A 26 14.68 -52.87 -21.63
N ARG A 27 13.97 -52.32 -20.66
CA ARG A 27 12.88 -51.37 -20.91
C ARG A 27 13.42 -49.95 -20.76
N VAL A 28 13.06 -49.09 -21.71
CA VAL A 28 13.41 -47.67 -21.73
C VAL A 28 12.14 -46.84 -21.84
N PRO A 29 12.09 -45.66 -21.20
CA PRO A 29 10.93 -44.79 -21.27
C PRO A 29 10.81 -44.14 -22.66
N ASP A 30 9.68 -44.39 -23.33
CA ASP A 30 9.30 -43.78 -24.59
C ASP A 30 8.47 -42.52 -24.36
N TRP A 31 9.20 -41.43 -24.16
CA TRP A 31 8.65 -40.10 -24.02
C TRP A 31 8.02 -39.57 -25.32
N PHE A 32 8.50 -40.02 -26.49
CA PHE A 32 8.03 -39.50 -27.75
C PHE A 32 6.62 -39.97 -28.07
N SER A 33 6.36 -41.29 -27.98
CA SER A 33 5.00 -41.82 -28.22
C SER A 33 4.00 -41.34 -27.18
N SER A 34 4.45 -41.15 -25.95
CA SER A 34 3.62 -40.64 -24.84
C SER A 34 3.24 -39.18 -25.07
N GLY A 35 4.22 -38.34 -25.40
CA GLY A 35 4.00 -36.93 -25.72
C GLY A 35 3.14 -36.76 -26.97
N LYS A 36 3.39 -37.54 -28.02
CA LYS A 36 2.56 -37.55 -29.23
C LYS A 36 1.10 -37.91 -28.91
N GLN A 37 0.87 -39.01 -28.17
CA GLN A 37 -0.48 -39.40 -27.78
C GLN A 37 -1.17 -38.33 -26.94
N PHE A 38 -0.43 -37.62 -26.09
CA PHE A 38 -0.98 -36.48 -25.36
C PHE A 38 -1.39 -35.37 -26.32
N MET A 39 -0.50 -34.94 -27.22
CA MET A 39 -0.77 -33.87 -28.20
C MET A 39 -1.88 -34.20 -29.19
N ASP A 40 -2.12 -35.48 -29.47
CA ASP A 40 -3.21 -35.95 -30.33
C ASP A 40 -4.61 -35.82 -29.67
N ARG A 41 -4.68 -35.52 -28.36
CA ARG A 41 -5.96 -35.29 -27.65
C ARG A 41 -6.51 -33.90 -27.97
N SER A 42 -7.82 -33.80 -28.16
CA SER A 42 -8.52 -32.52 -28.40
C SER A 42 -8.33 -31.49 -27.28
N GLU A 43 -8.06 -31.94 -26.06
CA GLU A 43 -7.89 -31.11 -24.88
C GLU A 43 -6.44 -30.68 -24.64
N ALA A 44 -5.46 -31.21 -25.38
CA ALA A 44 -4.04 -31.00 -25.10
C ALA A 44 -3.64 -29.52 -25.10
N VAL A 45 -4.02 -28.79 -26.15
CA VAL A 45 -3.72 -27.36 -26.30
C VAL A 45 -4.43 -26.53 -25.23
N PRO A 46 -5.75 -26.69 -24.99
CA PRO A 46 -6.42 -26.06 -23.85
C PRO A 46 -5.72 -26.34 -22.51
N SER A 47 -5.33 -27.58 -22.23
CA SER A 47 -4.64 -27.93 -20.98
C SER A 47 -3.28 -27.25 -20.83
N MET A 48 -2.55 -27.03 -21.93
CA MET A 48 -1.29 -26.29 -21.91
C MET A 48 -1.47 -24.77 -21.73
N ILE A 49 -2.55 -24.20 -22.28
CA ILE A 49 -2.87 -22.78 -22.18
C ILE A 49 -3.35 -22.41 -20.77
N TYR A 50 -4.21 -23.25 -20.19
CA TYR A 50 -4.80 -23.03 -18.86
C TYR A 50 -4.03 -23.73 -17.74
N LEU A 51 -2.79 -24.15 -18.00
CA LEU A 51 -1.93 -24.76 -16.99
C LEU A 51 -1.74 -23.77 -15.83
N ASP A 52 -2.10 -24.20 -14.62
CA ASP A 52 -1.91 -23.39 -13.44
C ASP A 52 -0.41 -23.25 -13.12
N ARG A 53 -0.01 -22.06 -12.70
CA ARG A 53 1.37 -21.76 -12.34
C ARG A 53 1.84 -22.60 -11.16
N ALA A 54 0.91 -22.91 -10.24
CA ALA A 54 1.18 -23.73 -9.08
C ALA A 54 1.37 -25.22 -9.41
N SER A 55 1.06 -25.67 -10.62
CA SER A 55 1.21 -27.08 -11.00
C SER A 55 2.64 -27.48 -11.37
N VAL A 56 3.55 -26.51 -11.56
CA VAL A 56 4.97 -26.77 -11.81
C VAL A 56 5.68 -26.92 -10.47
N SER A 57 6.01 -28.17 -10.11
CA SER A 57 6.77 -28.47 -8.90
C SER A 57 8.27 -28.22 -9.08
N GLU A 58 9.01 -28.18 -7.97
CA GLU A 58 10.47 -28.10 -7.99
C GLU A 58 11.12 -29.27 -8.72
N ASP A 59 10.55 -30.48 -8.61
CA ASP A 59 11.03 -31.65 -9.33
C ASP A 59 10.86 -31.49 -10.85
N VAL A 60 9.72 -30.96 -11.29
CA VAL A 60 9.48 -30.68 -12.73
C VAL A 60 10.45 -29.60 -13.21
N TYR A 61 10.67 -28.54 -12.42
CA TYR A 61 11.65 -27.51 -12.76
C TYR A 61 13.07 -28.10 -12.87
N ARG A 62 13.49 -28.96 -11.95
CA ARG A 62 14.81 -29.58 -11.99
C ARG A 62 14.98 -30.45 -13.23
N GLU A 63 14.05 -31.40 -13.45
CA GLU A 63 14.14 -32.32 -14.58
C GLU A 63 13.99 -31.62 -15.95
N VAL A 64 13.10 -30.62 -16.05
CA VAL A 64 12.84 -29.94 -17.34
C VAL A 64 13.80 -28.78 -17.57
N GLY A 65 14.08 -27.99 -16.53
CA GLY A 65 14.91 -26.79 -16.59
C GLY A 65 16.41 -27.08 -16.59
N GLU A 66 16.87 -28.08 -15.83
CA GLU A 66 18.31 -28.39 -15.75
C GLU A 66 18.73 -29.44 -16.79
N GLU A 67 17.90 -30.45 -17.07
CA GLU A 67 18.27 -31.54 -17.98
C GLU A 67 17.78 -31.30 -19.42
N ALA A 68 16.49 -30.98 -19.60
CA ALA A 68 15.90 -30.91 -20.94
C ALA A 68 16.10 -29.55 -21.63
N ALA A 69 16.00 -28.43 -20.90
CA ALA A 69 16.05 -27.08 -21.46
C ALA A 69 17.39 -26.74 -22.14
N PRO A 70 18.57 -27.07 -21.58
CA PRO A 70 19.84 -26.83 -22.27
C PRO A 70 19.96 -27.62 -23.58
N MET A 71 19.38 -28.82 -23.64
CA MET A 71 19.34 -29.62 -24.87
C MET A 71 18.37 -29.01 -25.90
N MET A 72 17.26 -28.41 -25.45
CA MET A 72 16.30 -27.73 -26.33
C MET A 72 16.83 -26.39 -26.87
N GLU A 73 17.56 -25.62 -26.07
CA GLU A 73 18.20 -24.37 -26.53
C GLU A 73 19.27 -24.67 -27.59
N ARG A 74 20.09 -25.70 -27.40
CA ARG A 74 21.02 -26.16 -28.45
C ARG A 74 20.30 -26.55 -29.74
N LEU A 75 19.13 -27.19 -29.65
CA LEU A 75 18.34 -27.52 -30.84
C LEU A 75 17.88 -26.27 -31.58
N LEU A 76 17.45 -25.21 -30.86
CA LEU A 76 17.09 -23.93 -31.47
C LEU A 76 18.27 -23.24 -32.18
N GLU A 77 19.49 -23.41 -31.67
CA GLU A 77 20.70 -22.78 -32.23
C GLU A 77 21.29 -23.54 -33.42
N THR A 78 21.07 -24.85 -33.51
CA THR A 78 21.78 -25.73 -34.47
C THR A 78 20.92 -26.30 -35.58
N ALA A 79 19.58 -26.28 -35.46
CA ALA A 79 18.71 -26.83 -36.48
C ALA A 79 18.07 -25.72 -37.33
N ASP A 80 18.69 -25.42 -38.48
CA ASP A 80 18.04 -24.72 -39.61
C ASP A 80 16.72 -25.40 -40.01
N ASP A 81 16.59 -26.70 -39.73
CA ASP A 81 15.39 -27.51 -39.98
C ASP A 81 14.21 -27.22 -39.04
N LEU A 82 14.40 -26.57 -37.89
CA LEU A 82 13.29 -26.26 -36.97
C LEU A 82 12.31 -25.25 -37.54
N ASP A 83 12.73 -24.42 -38.49
CA ASP A 83 11.83 -23.52 -39.21
C ASP A 83 10.85 -24.29 -40.09
N GLN A 84 11.16 -25.54 -40.47
CA GLN A 84 10.23 -26.44 -41.16
C GLN A 84 9.22 -27.09 -40.20
N PHE A 85 9.45 -26.99 -38.88
CA PHE A 85 8.61 -27.61 -37.85
C PHE A 85 8.17 -26.59 -36.77
N PRO A 86 7.31 -25.62 -37.14
CA PRO A 86 6.90 -24.52 -36.25
C PRO A 86 6.24 -24.98 -34.94
N PHE A 87 5.60 -26.15 -34.97
CA PHE A 87 4.99 -26.78 -33.80
C PHE A 87 6.02 -27.08 -32.69
N PHE A 88 7.16 -27.69 -33.04
CA PHE A 88 8.18 -28.01 -32.04
C PHE A 88 8.82 -26.72 -31.48
N LYS A 89 9.01 -25.71 -32.33
CA LYS A 89 9.51 -24.39 -31.91
C LYS A 89 8.58 -23.73 -30.89
N ALA A 90 7.27 -23.77 -31.12
CA ALA A 90 6.27 -23.24 -30.19
C ALA A 90 6.29 -23.97 -28.84
N ILE A 91 6.42 -25.30 -28.84
CA ILE A 91 6.51 -26.07 -27.60
C ILE A 91 7.78 -25.73 -26.82
N ILE A 92 8.94 -25.62 -27.51
CA ILE A 92 10.20 -25.26 -26.84
C ILE A 92 10.07 -23.88 -26.17
N GLN A 93 9.48 -22.90 -26.87
CA GLN A 93 9.23 -21.58 -26.30
C GLN A 93 8.28 -21.62 -25.11
N TRP A 94 7.22 -22.43 -25.18
CA TRP A 94 6.30 -22.63 -24.07
C TRP A 94 7.00 -23.23 -22.84
N VAL A 95 7.81 -24.29 -23.02
CA VAL A 95 8.58 -24.88 -21.91
C VAL A 95 9.57 -23.87 -21.33
N ARG A 96 10.28 -23.13 -22.17
CA ARG A 96 11.22 -22.08 -21.74
C ARG A 96 10.51 -21.03 -20.89
N ALA A 97 9.33 -20.57 -21.33
CA ALA A 97 8.55 -19.59 -20.59
C ALA A 97 8.14 -20.13 -19.21
N LEU A 98 7.74 -21.40 -19.11
CA LEU A 98 7.40 -22.04 -17.84
C LEU A 98 8.60 -22.11 -16.88
N VAL A 99 9.76 -22.52 -17.37
CA VAL A 99 11.00 -22.61 -16.56
C VAL A 99 11.41 -21.23 -16.05
N LEU A 100 11.44 -20.23 -16.94
CA LEU A 100 11.75 -18.85 -16.57
C LEU A 100 10.73 -18.27 -15.59
N GLN A 101 9.46 -18.59 -15.77
CA GLN A 101 8.42 -18.14 -14.89
C GLN A 101 8.58 -18.74 -13.50
N TYR A 102 8.86 -20.03 -13.37
CA TYR A 102 9.08 -20.69 -12.08
C TYR A 102 10.26 -20.07 -11.30
N SER A 103 11.39 -19.82 -11.98
CA SER A 103 12.54 -19.16 -11.34
C SER A 103 12.22 -17.73 -10.91
N THR A 104 11.48 -16.99 -11.75
CA THR A 104 11.06 -15.63 -11.44
C THR A 104 10.06 -15.61 -10.28
N ASP A 105 9.10 -16.53 -10.25
CA ASP A 105 8.08 -16.61 -9.21
C ASP A 105 8.72 -16.91 -7.84
N LYS A 106 9.79 -17.73 -7.77
CA LYS A 106 10.56 -17.94 -6.52
C LYS A 106 11.11 -16.63 -5.92
N GLU A 107 11.54 -15.69 -6.76
CA GLU A 107 12.07 -14.40 -6.31
C GLU A 107 10.95 -13.36 -6.07
N VAL A 108 9.93 -13.36 -6.93
CA VAL A 108 8.89 -12.33 -6.96
C VAL A 108 7.76 -12.59 -5.96
N LEU A 109 7.41 -13.85 -5.67
CA LEU A 109 6.38 -14.19 -4.69
C LEU A 109 6.63 -13.59 -3.30
N PRO A 110 7.81 -13.75 -2.67
CA PRO A 110 8.05 -13.13 -1.37
C PRO A 110 7.98 -11.61 -1.42
N MET A 111 8.47 -10.99 -2.51
CA MET A 111 8.36 -9.54 -2.70
C MET A 111 6.91 -9.07 -2.84
N ARG A 112 6.05 -9.84 -3.51
CA ARG A 112 4.62 -9.56 -3.63
C ARG A 112 3.92 -9.67 -2.29
N GLU A 113 4.24 -10.70 -1.50
CA GLU A 113 3.69 -10.87 -0.16
C GLU A 113 4.12 -9.73 0.77
N GLU A 114 5.39 -9.33 0.71
CA GLU A 114 5.91 -8.18 1.48
C GLU A 114 5.25 -6.87 1.03
N ALA A 115 5.12 -6.63 -0.27
CA ALA A 115 4.41 -5.45 -0.78
C ALA A 115 2.94 -5.41 -0.34
N LEU A 116 2.25 -6.54 -0.30
CA LEU A 116 0.89 -6.65 0.22
C LEU A 116 0.84 -6.37 1.73
N ARG A 117 1.79 -6.89 2.51
CA ARG A 117 1.92 -6.59 3.95
C ARG A 117 2.18 -5.11 4.21
N LEU A 118 3.11 -4.49 3.47
CA LEU A 118 3.40 -3.06 3.59
C LEU A 118 2.20 -2.21 3.21
N ARG A 119 1.51 -2.56 2.11
CA ARG A 119 0.30 -1.86 1.68
C ARG A 119 -0.80 -1.94 2.73
N THR A 120 -1.04 -3.12 3.30
CA THR A 120 -2.05 -3.30 4.35
C THR A 120 -1.68 -2.56 5.63
N SER A 121 -0.40 -2.55 6.03
CA SER A 121 0.08 -1.74 7.17
C SER A 121 -0.11 -0.25 6.92
N HIS A 122 0.31 0.26 5.76
CA HIS A 122 0.14 1.66 5.40
C HIS A 122 -1.33 2.07 5.40
N THR A 123 -2.23 1.27 4.80
CA THR A 123 -3.66 1.56 4.82
C THR A 123 -4.20 1.60 6.25
N LYS A 124 -3.80 0.67 7.12
CA LYS A 124 -4.19 0.66 8.53
C LYS A 124 -3.70 1.91 9.25
N GLU A 125 -2.41 2.25 9.11
CA GLU A 125 -1.83 3.44 9.71
C GLU A 125 -2.51 4.72 9.22
N THR A 126 -2.76 4.85 7.92
CA THR A 126 -3.48 6.03 7.39
C THR A 126 -4.89 6.16 7.97
N ASN A 127 -5.59 5.05 8.15
CA ASN A 127 -6.91 5.04 8.79
C ASN A 127 -6.83 5.40 10.28
N ASP A 128 -5.78 4.96 10.98
CA ASP A 128 -5.54 5.30 12.38
C ASP A 128 -5.11 6.77 12.58
N PHE A 129 -4.42 7.37 11.61
CA PHE A 129 -4.00 8.78 11.62
C PHE A 129 -5.12 9.75 11.23
N ALA A 130 -6.05 9.35 10.36
CA ALA A 130 -7.17 10.18 9.93
C ALA A 130 -7.97 10.82 11.10
N PRO A 131 -8.43 10.07 12.13
CA PRO A 131 -9.17 10.67 13.25
C PRO A 131 -8.29 11.60 14.10
N ARG A 132 -6.99 11.29 14.26
CA ARG A 132 -6.06 12.16 14.99
C ARG A 132 -5.87 13.50 14.28
N ARG A 133 -5.81 13.49 12.94
CA ARG A 133 -5.74 14.72 12.14
C ARG A 133 -7.00 15.57 12.32
N VAL A 134 -8.18 14.95 12.27
CA VAL A 134 -9.46 15.62 12.51
C VAL A 134 -9.52 16.22 13.92
N LEU A 135 -9.07 15.50 14.94
CA LEU A 135 -8.98 16.01 16.31
C LEU A 135 -8.04 17.22 16.41
N LEU A 136 -6.87 17.16 15.77
CA LEU A 136 -5.91 18.25 15.78
C LEU A 136 -6.46 19.50 15.08
N GLU A 137 -7.07 19.34 13.90
CA GLU A 137 -7.75 20.42 13.19
C GLU A 137 -8.86 21.06 14.04
N ARG A 138 -9.61 20.25 14.79
CA ARG A 138 -10.62 20.73 15.73
C ARG A 138 -10.01 21.51 16.89
N PHE A 139 -8.98 20.99 17.55
CA PHE A 139 -8.27 21.68 18.63
C PHE A 139 -7.70 23.03 18.19
N VAL A 140 -7.11 23.09 16.98
CA VAL A 140 -6.59 24.35 16.42
C VAL A 140 -7.71 25.38 16.21
N ARG A 141 -8.90 24.95 15.76
CA ARG A 141 -10.05 25.86 15.63
C ARG A 141 -10.56 26.36 16.98
N GLU A 142 -10.79 25.45 17.92
CA GLU A 142 -11.30 25.79 19.26
C GLU A 142 -10.34 26.72 20.00
N THR A 143 -9.03 26.49 19.90
CA THR A 143 -8.01 27.38 20.51
C THR A 143 -7.98 28.76 19.85
N ALA A 144 -8.16 28.85 18.53
CA ALA A 144 -8.24 30.13 17.83
C ALA A 144 -9.50 30.93 18.24
N GLU A 145 -10.64 30.26 18.43
CA GLU A 145 -11.88 30.86 18.94
C GLU A 145 -11.70 31.37 20.37
N LEU A 146 -11.16 30.55 21.27
CA LEU A 146 -10.83 30.93 22.65
C LEU A 146 -9.88 32.14 22.71
N ALA A 147 -8.86 32.18 21.85
CA ALA A 147 -7.94 33.31 21.78
C ALA A 147 -8.66 34.61 21.35
N LYS A 148 -9.58 34.51 20.39
CA LYS A 148 -10.41 35.63 19.95
C LYS A 148 -11.34 36.12 21.07
N ASP A 149 -11.99 35.21 21.77
CA ASP A 149 -12.88 35.53 22.88
C ASP A 149 -12.11 36.17 24.04
N PHE A 150 -10.94 35.64 24.38
CA PHE A 150 -10.06 36.21 25.38
C PHE A 150 -9.68 37.66 25.05
N LEU A 151 -9.33 37.95 23.78
CA LEU A 151 -9.04 39.32 23.35
C LEU A 151 -10.26 40.25 23.48
N GLN A 152 -11.46 39.76 23.16
CA GLN A 152 -12.69 40.55 23.34
C GLN A 152 -12.98 40.83 24.82
N VAL A 153 -12.87 39.82 25.69
CA VAL A 153 -13.06 39.97 27.13
C VAL A 153 -12.03 40.94 27.71
N ARG A 154 -10.76 40.84 27.28
CA ARG A 154 -9.70 41.76 27.69
C ARG A 154 -10.02 43.21 27.30
N LYS A 155 -10.53 43.45 26.09
CA LYS A 155 -10.99 44.79 25.66
C LYS A 155 -12.14 45.30 26.52
N LYS A 156 -13.17 44.46 26.76
CA LYS A 156 -14.30 44.82 27.64
C LYS A 156 -13.84 45.15 29.05
N ARG A 157 -12.91 44.37 29.62
CA ARG A 157 -12.33 44.62 30.95
C ARG A 157 -11.70 46.01 31.05
N ILE A 158 -10.93 46.44 30.04
CA ILE A 158 -10.33 47.77 29.99
C ILE A 158 -11.41 48.86 30.00
N VAL A 159 -12.46 48.71 29.17
CA VAL A 159 -13.58 49.66 29.11
C VAL A 159 -14.31 49.74 30.46
N TYR A 160 -14.63 48.59 31.07
CA TYR A 160 -15.29 48.56 32.37
C TYR A 160 -14.43 49.18 33.47
N SER A 161 -13.11 48.95 33.46
CA SER A 161 -12.18 49.59 34.41
C SER A 161 -12.26 51.11 34.34
N HIS A 162 -12.14 51.68 33.13
CA HIS A 162 -12.24 53.14 32.96
C HIS A 162 -13.60 53.71 33.36
N ARG A 163 -14.69 52.97 33.09
CA ARG A 163 -16.04 53.39 33.49
C ARG A 163 -16.20 53.38 35.01
N LEU A 164 -15.63 52.38 35.69
CA LEU A 164 -15.67 52.25 37.14
C LEU A 164 -14.87 53.39 37.80
N ASP A 165 -13.68 53.70 37.27
CA ASP A 165 -12.87 54.86 37.72
C ASP A 165 -13.65 56.18 37.57
N ARG A 166 -14.34 56.37 36.44
CA ARG A 166 -15.16 57.56 36.21
C ARG A 166 -16.32 57.65 37.20
N LEU A 167 -17.05 56.56 37.41
CA LEU A 167 -18.17 56.51 38.37
C LEU A 167 -17.70 56.75 39.80
N GLN A 168 -16.52 56.24 40.19
CA GLN A 168 -15.93 56.52 41.49
C GLN A 168 -15.64 58.02 41.68
N ARG A 169 -15.09 58.69 40.65
CA ARG A 169 -14.87 60.15 40.70
C ARG A 169 -16.18 60.92 40.81
N GLU A 170 -17.18 60.57 39.97
CA GLU A 170 -18.51 61.21 40.00
C GLU A 170 -19.21 61.00 41.36
N PHE A 171 -19.13 59.80 41.93
CA PHE A 171 -19.64 59.50 43.27
C PHE A 171 -18.93 60.32 44.36
N LEU A 172 -17.61 60.47 44.28
CA LEU A 172 -16.85 61.27 45.24
C LEU A 172 -17.27 62.74 45.20
N VAL A 173 -17.45 63.30 44.00
CA VAL A 173 -17.93 64.67 43.80
C VAL A 173 -19.36 64.83 44.34
N ALA A 174 -20.28 63.91 44.01
CA ALA A 174 -21.64 63.94 44.53
C ALA A 174 -21.68 63.82 46.07
N ARG A 175 -20.81 63.01 46.67
CA ARG A 175 -20.65 62.89 48.13
C ARG A 175 -20.14 64.19 48.76
N LEU A 176 -19.22 64.89 48.12
CA LEU A 176 -18.73 66.20 48.59
C LEU A 176 -19.80 67.30 48.47
N LEU A 177 -20.55 67.33 47.36
CA LEU A 177 -21.63 68.29 47.13
C LEU A 177 -22.83 68.04 48.07
N SER A 178 -23.21 66.79 48.32
CA SER A 178 -24.27 66.45 49.28
C SER A 178 -23.90 66.82 50.71
N ARG A 179 -22.63 66.66 51.11
CA ARG A 179 -22.13 67.20 52.38
C ARG A 179 -22.26 68.73 52.46
N ARG A 180 -21.95 69.48 51.38
CA ARG A 180 -22.17 70.94 51.32
C ARG A 180 -23.63 71.33 51.46
N SER A 181 -24.55 70.56 50.88
CA SER A 181 -26.00 70.79 50.97
C SER A 181 -26.56 70.59 52.38
N ILE A 182 -25.97 69.69 53.18
CA ILE A 182 -26.41 69.41 54.56
C ILE A 182 -25.88 70.48 55.54
N THR A 183 -24.75 71.12 55.24
CA THR A 183 -24.12 72.11 56.13
C THR A 183 -24.43 73.57 55.80
N GLY A 184 -25.23 73.87 54.76
CA GLY A 184 -25.72 75.23 54.46
C GLY A 184 -24.62 76.25 54.10
N HIS A 185 -23.46 75.82 53.62
CA HIS A 185 -22.33 76.71 53.33
C HIS A 185 -22.22 77.01 51.83
N THR A 186 -22.20 78.30 51.46
CA THR A 186 -22.03 78.75 50.07
C THR A 186 -20.59 78.48 49.58
N PRO A 187 -20.37 78.31 48.25
CA PRO A 187 -19.07 77.92 47.69
C PRO A 187 -17.87 78.76 48.16
N VAL A 188 -18.10 80.05 48.41
CA VAL A 188 -17.10 81.02 48.88
C VAL A 188 -16.59 80.71 50.29
N SER A 189 -17.47 80.25 51.19
CA SER A 189 -17.12 79.99 52.60
C SER A 189 -16.29 78.71 52.80
N TRP A 190 -16.41 77.72 51.92
CA TRP A 190 -15.66 76.46 52.03
C TRP A 190 -14.25 76.56 51.43
N ALA A 191 -14.09 77.32 50.33
CA ALA A 191 -12.78 77.60 49.74
C ALA A 191 -11.90 78.40 50.72
N ALA A 192 -12.50 79.39 51.40
CA ALA A 192 -11.82 80.15 52.45
C ALA A 192 -11.45 79.29 53.67
N ALA A 193 -12.31 78.35 54.09
CA ALA A 193 -12.05 77.49 55.26
C ALA A 193 -11.00 76.38 55.02
N ASN A 194 -10.76 75.99 53.76
CA ASN A 194 -9.81 74.93 53.41
C ASN A 194 -8.59 75.43 52.62
N GLY A 195 -8.38 76.75 52.55
CA GLY A 195 -7.16 77.35 52.01
C GLY A 195 -6.90 77.02 50.54
N VAL A 196 -7.95 76.93 49.71
CA VAL A 196 -7.78 76.79 48.26
C VAL A 196 -8.10 78.14 47.63
N GLU A 197 -7.05 78.91 47.31
CA GLU A 197 -7.09 80.00 46.32
C GLU A 197 -7.12 79.42 44.90
#